data_AF-A0A7Y8G9D8-F1
#
_entry.id   AF-A0A7Y8G9D8-F1
#
_cell.length_a   1.000
_cell.length_b   1.000
_cell.length_c   1.000
_cell.angle_alpha   90.00
_cell.angle_beta   90.00
_cell.angle_gamma   90.00
#
_symmetry.space_group_name_H-M   'P 1'
#
loop_
_entity.id
_entity.type
_entity.pdbx_description
1 polymer ?
#
loop_
_entity_poly.entity_id
_entity_poly.type
_entity_poly.pdbx_seq_one_letter_code
_entity_poly.pdbx_strand_id
1 'polypeptide(L)'
;MDTKDHRLELRLPQHQIEQIDAICQSVDSAFGKSRSEMVRIFITQGLNRYNGKGQKSPTELTLAERLTLFFQLETLNALAPPSGHSTYLPPGNRKREVTRGELIKAVYLNRFFWFFELDDAALKKISFSLTGDALQTLLNAEPSPQTIDEVTFVSEVIEMFNNIEECLASDELQGKSAQVVRDRADRYNIPLAFSGFPKSMVQLNQMAALVGWLDVRNGGTYPHVRPSATDNTAAYRVMLDVYRQITRNQHLTFESIDDLISDPRLRA
;
A
#
# COMPACT_ATOMS: atom_id res chain seq x y z
N MET A 1 -12.13 -43.22 13.91
CA MET A 1 -13.05 -43.80 12.90
C MET A 1 -12.22 -44.71 12.02
N ASP A 2 -12.50 -46.01 12.03
CA ASP A 2 -11.84 -46.97 11.13
C ASP A 2 -12.18 -46.64 9.68
N THR A 3 -11.20 -46.15 8.92
CA THR A 3 -11.29 -46.03 7.46
C THR A 3 -11.32 -47.43 6.86
N LYS A 4 -12.52 -47.96 6.59
CA LYS A 4 -12.70 -49.18 5.81
C LYS A 4 -12.15 -48.95 4.40
N ASP A 5 -11.10 -49.67 4.04
CA ASP A 5 -10.50 -49.64 2.71
C ASP A 5 -11.45 -50.34 1.72
N HIS A 6 -12.18 -49.56 0.92
CA HIS A 6 -13.10 -50.10 -0.09
C HIS A 6 -12.32 -50.41 -1.37
N ARG A 7 -12.48 -51.62 -1.90
CA ARG A 7 -11.87 -52.02 -3.18
C ARG A 7 -12.84 -51.79 -4.33
N LEU A 8 -12.36 -51.13 -5.38
CA LEU A 8 -13.11 -50.80 -6.59
C LEU A 8 -12.34 -51.31 -7.82
N GLU A 9 -13.04 -51.91 -8.78
CA GLU A 9 -12.48 -52.28 -10.07
C GLU A 9 -12.74 -51.18 -11.11
N LEU A 10 -11.68 -50.68 -11.73
CA LEU A 10 -11.72 -49.63 -12.74
C LEU A 10 -11.27 -50.18 -14.09
N ARG A 11 -12.06 -49.94 -15.14
CA ARG A 11 -11.69 -50.27 -16.52
C ARG A 11 -11.17 -49.01 -17.21
N LEU A 12 -9.91 -49.02 -17.60
CA LEU A 12 -9.25 -47.91 -18.29
C LEU A 12 -8.81 -48.34 -19.71
N PRO A 13 -8.82 -47.44 -20.69
CA PRO A 13 -8.19 -47.68 -21.99
C PRO A 13 -6.71 -48.04 -21.86
N GLN A 14 -6.24 -48.96 -22.71
CA GLN A 14 -4.87 -49.49 -22.67
C GLN A 14 -3.78 -48.40 -22.68
N HIS A 15 -3.94 -47.37 -23.51
CA HIS A 15 -2.99 -46.26 -23.59
C HIS A 15 -2.83 -45.48 -22.26
N GLN A 16 -3.88 -45.41 -21.43
CA GLN A 16 -3.81 -44.74 -20.13
C GLN A 16 -3.10 -45.59 -19.09
N ILE A 17 -3.24 -46.92 -19.18
CA ILE A 17 -2.51 -47.86 -18.33
C ILE A 17 -1.01 -47.75 -18.61
N GLU A 18 -0.63 -47.72 -19.89
CA GLU A 18 0.77 -47.55 -20.32
C GLU A 18 1.36 -46.22 -19.86
N GLN A 19 0.58 -45.13 -19.88
CA GLN A 19 1.00 -43.84 -19.32
C GLN A 19 1.21 -43.90 -17.80
N ILE A 20 0.32 -44.56 -17.06
CA ILE A 20 0.47 -44.75 -15.62
C ILE A 20 1.74 -45.57 -15.33
N ASP A 21 2.02 -46.60 -16.12
CA ASP A 21 3.23 -47.40 -16.01
C ASP A 21 4.51 -46.60 -16.24
N ALA A 22 4.53 -45.78 -17.28
CA ALA A 22 5.67 -44.90 -17.58
C ALA A 22 5.94 -43.93 -16.41
N ILE A 23 4.89 -43.44 -15.75
CA ILE A 23 5.02 -42.57 -14.57
C ILE A 23 5.52 -43.37 -13.36
N CYS A 24 5.05 -44.62 -13.17
CA CYS A 24 5.57 -45.46 -12.09
C CYS A 24 7.07 -45.74 -12.26
N GLN A 25 7.52 -45.91 -13.51
CA GLN A 25 8.92 -46.17 -13.86
C GLN A 25 9.81 -44.92 -13.78
N SER A 26 9.26 -43.72 -13.95
CA SER A 26 10.03 -42.47 -13.89
C SER A 26 10.29 -41.97 -12.47
N VAL A 27 9.63 -42.54 -11.46
CA VAL A 27 9.81 -42.17 -10.05
C VAL A 27 10.88 -43.07 -9.44
N ASP A 28 12.14 -42.61 -9.54
CA ASP A 28 13.34 -43.27 -8.99
C ASP A 28 13.38 -43.14 -7.46
N SER A 29 12.54 -43.92 -6.78
CA SER A 29 12.60 -44.05 -5.32
C SER A 29 12.65 -45.53 -4.94
N ALA A 30 13.41 -45.86 -3.89
CA ALA A 30 13.54 -47.20 -3.35
C ALA A 30 12.21 -47.86 -2.92
N PHE A 31 11.10 -47.11 -2.99
CA PHE A 31 9.72 -47.55 -2.78
C PHE A 31 8.88 -47.15 -4.01
N GLY A 32 9.07 -47.85 -5.13
CA GLY A 32 8.29 -47.62 -6.35
C GLY A 32 6.78 -47.69 -6.08
N LYS A 33 6.05 -46.62 -6.41
CA LYS A 33 4.61 -46.55 -6.18
C LYS A 33 3.90 -47.55 -7.10
N SER A 34 3.01 -48.36 -6.53
CA SER A 34 2.20 -49.30 -7.32
C SER A 34 1.20 -48.57 -8.23
N ARG A 35 0.73 -49.23 -9.30
CA ARG A 35 -0.35 -48.70 -10.16
C ARG A 35 -1.57 -48.25 -9.35
N SER A 36 -1.97 -49.06 -8.36
CA SER A 36 -3.12 -48.77 -7.48
C SER A 36 -2.90 -47.52 -6.64
N GLU A 37 -1.68 -47.30 -6.18
CA GLU A 37 -1.32 -46.11 -5.39
C GLU A 37 -1.27 -44.86 -6.26
N MET A 38 -0.75 -44.96 -7.49
CA MET A 38 -0.79 -43.87 -8.47
C MET A 38 -2.23 -43.51 -8.84
N VAL A 39 -3.08 -44.50 -9.09
CA VAL A 39 -4.51 -44.27 -9.35
C VAL A 39 -5.20 -43.62 -8.14
N ARG A 40 -4.89 -44.06 -6.92
CA ARG A 40 -5.41 -43.43 -5.68
C ARG A 40 -4.98 -41.97 -5.58
N ILE A 41 -3.73 -41.64 -5.91
CA ILE A 41 -3.24 -40.26 -5.95
C ILE A 41 -3.97 -39.45 -7.01
N PHE A 42 -4.15 -39.97 -8.22
CA PHE A 42 -4.87 -39.26 -9.29
C PHE A 42 -6.35 -39.04 -8.94
N ILE A 43 -7.01 -40.03 -8.35
CA ILE A 43 -8.39 -39.87 -7.86
C ILE A 43 -8.43 -38.83 -6.75
N THR A 44 -7.50 -38.85 -5.80
CA THR A 44 -7.44 -37.86 -4.70
C THR A 44 -7.19 -36.46 -5.24
N GLN A 45 -6.27 -36.29 -6.17
CA GLN A 45 -6.01 -35.01 -6.84
C GLN A 45 -7.21 -34.57 -7.69
N GLY A 46 -7.87 -35.51 -8.36
CA GLY A 46 -9.08 -35.26 -9.13
C GLY A 46 -10.24 -34.81 -8.24
N LEU A 47 -10.44 -35.47 -7.09
CA LEU A 47 -11.42 -35.10 -6.07
C LEU A 47 -11.07 -33.77 -5.43
N ASN A 48 -9.81 -33.49 -5.13
CA ASN A 48 -9.39 -32.18 -4.62
C ASN A 48 -9.62 -31.07 -5.65
N ARG A 49 -9.35 -31.33 -6.94
CA ARG A 49 -9.65 -30.39 -8.04
C ARG A 49 -11.15 -30.24 -8.29
N TYR A 50 -11.93 -31.31 -8.11
CA TYR A 50 -13.37 -31.32 -8.32
C TYR A 50 -14.12 -30.67 -7.14
N ASN A 51 -13.74 -31.00 -5.91
CA ASN A 51 -14.22 -30.35 -4.70
C ASN A 51 -13.77 -28.89 -4.64
N GLY A 52 -12.57 -28.57 -5.15
CA GLY A 52 -12.10 -27.19 -5.37
C GLY A 52 -12.84 -26.44 -6.48
N LYS A 53 -13.69 -27.10 -7.28
CA LYS A 53 -14.57 -26.48 -8.31
C LYS A 53 -16.00 -26.27 -7.83
N GLY A 54 -16.35 -26.71 -6.62
CA GLY A 54 -17.73 -26.68 -6.11
C GLY A 54 -18.06 -25.55 -5.14
N GLN A 55 -17.08 -24.94 -4.47
CA GLN A 55 -17.32 -23.80 -3.59
C GLN A 55 -16.11 -22.85 -3.55
N LYS A 56 -16.45 -21.57 -3.72
CA LYS A 56 -15.66 -20.33 -3.69
C LYS A 56 -15.13 -19.88 -5.05
N SER A 57 -15.29 -18.57 -5.25
CA SER A 57 -14.58 -17.68 -6.17
C SER A 57 -13.18 -18.17 -6.55
N PRO A 58 -12.62 -17.75 -7.71
CA PRO A 58 -11.25 -18.11 -8.06
C PRO A 58 -10.38 -17.88 -6.83
N THR A 59 -9.71 -18.93 -6.36
CA THR A 59 -8.84 -18.88 -5.17
C THR A 59 -8.03 -17.61 -5.29
N GLU A 60 -8.32 -16.63 -4.42
CA GLU A 60 -7.60 -15.37 -4.47
C GLU A 60 -6.13 -15.72 -4.31
N LEU A 61 -5.35 -15.38 -5.34
CA LEU A 61 -3.91 -15.54 -5.30
C LEU A 61 -3.42 -14.88 -4.01
N THR A 62 -2.58 -15.59 -3.26
CA THR A 62 -1.95 -15.02 -2.07
C THR A 62 -1.16 -13.78 -2.46
N LEU A 63 -0.96 -12.84 -1.51
CA LEU A 63 -0.18 -11.63 -1.78
C LEU A 63 1.21 -11.96 -2.40
N ALA A 64 1.85 -13.04 -1.93
CA ALA A 64 3.13 -13.49 -2.46
C ALA A 64 3.04 -13.91 -3.95
N GLU A 65 1.99 -14.64 -4.33
CA GLU A 65 1.75 -15.03 -5.73
C GLU A 65 1.43 -13.83 -6.61
N ARG A 66 0.59 -12.90 -6.12
CA ARG A 66 0.24 -11.65 -6.83
C ARG A 66 1.47 -10.79 -7.09
N LEU A 67 2.32 -10.61 -6.08
CA LEU A 67 3.59 -9.88 -6.20
C LEU A 67 4.58 -10.58 -7.14
N THR A 68 4.66 -11.91 -7.09
CA THR A 68 5.53 -12.69 -7.98
C THR A 68 5.13 -12.47 -9.44
N LEU A 69 3.83 -12.58 -9.75
CA LEU A 69 3.32 -12.32 -11.10
C LEU A 69 3.59 -10.88 -11.54
N PHE A 70 3.36 -9.91 -10.64
CA PHE A 70 3.64 -8.50 -10.93
C PHE A 70 5.10 -8.27 -11.30
N PHE A 71 6.06 -8.79 -10.53
CA PHE A 71 7.49 -8.62 -10.82
C PHE A 71 7.93 -9.37 -12.08
N GLN A 72 7.34 -10.53 -12.38
CA GLN A 72 7.58 -11.24 -13.64
C GLN A 72 7.10 -10.42 -14.84
N LEU A 73 5.90 -9.85 -14.78
CA LEU A 73 5.34 -9.00 -15.83
C LEU A 73 6.13 -7.70 -16.01
N GLU A 74 6.54 -7.05 -14.92
CA GLU A 74 7.43 -5.89 -14.94
C GLU A 74 8.75 -6.21 -15.64
N THR A 75 9.33 -7.38 -15.37
CA THR A 75 10.59 -7.81 -15.99
C THR A 75 10.40 -8.07 -17.49
N LEU A 76 9.28 -8.67 -17.89
CA LEU A 76 8.93 -8.86 -19.30
C LEU A 76 8.74 -7.53 -20.04
N ASN A 77 8.09 -6.55 -19.40
CA ASN A 77 7.92 -5.21 -19.95
C ASN A 77 9.26 -4.46 -20.09
N ALA A 78 10.19 -4.65 -19.15
CA ALA A 78 11.54 -4.07 -19.23
C ALA A 78 12.40 -4.71 -20.33
N LEU A 79 12.13 -5.97 -20.69
CA LEU A 79 12.80 -6.70 -21.76
C LEU A 79 12.15 -6.48 -23.14
N ALA A 80 10.95 -5.91 -23.19
CA ALA A 80 10.31 -5.56 -24.45
C ALA A 80 11.12 -4.47 -25.18
N PRO A 81 11.34 -4.59 -26.50
CA PRO A 81 12.04 -3.56 -27.26
C PRO A 81 11.27 -2.24 -27.12
N PRO A 82 11.95 -1.09 -26.90
CA PRO A 82 11.27 0.18 -26.68
C PRO A 82 10.39 0.49 -27.89
N SER A 83 9.09 0.40 -27.70
CA SER A 83 8.10 0.82 -28.68
C SER A 83 8.22 2.34 -28.81
N GLY A 84 8.85 2.78 -29.91
CA GLY A 84 8.71 4.10 -30.53
C GLY A 84 8.70 5.33 -29.61
N HIS A 85 9.74 6.15 -29.73
CA HIS A 85 9.85 7.52 -29.21
C HIS A 85 10.16 7.65 -27.71
N SER A 86 11.38 7.25 -27.34
CA SER A 86 12.09 7.92 -26.24
C SER A 86 12.32 9.38 -26.63
N THR A 87 11.41 10.27 -26.26
CA THR A 87 11.69 11.70 -26.24
C THR A 87 12.74 11.92 -25.17
N TYR A 88 14.00 12.01 -25.58
CA TYR A 88 15.08 12.51 -24.75
C TYR A 88 14.71 13.94 -24.34
N LEU A 89 14.02 14.06 -23.21
CA LEU A 89 13.86 15.33 -22.52
C LEU A 89 15.21 15.62 -21.84
N PRO A 90 15.77 16.83 -22.01
CA PRO A 90 17.02 17.20 -21.36
C PRO A 90 16.86 17.15 -19.83
N PRO A 91 17.96 16.92 -19.07
CA PRO A 91 17.93 16.89 -17.62
C PRO A 91 17.74 18.30 -17.07
N GLY A 92 16.49 18.78 -17.10
CA GLY A 92 16.01 19.88 -16.29
C GLY A 92 15.33 19.32 -15.05
N ASN A 93 15.39 20.04 -13.93
CA ASN A 93 14.76 19.76 -12.63
C ASN A 93 13.23 19.55 -12.70
N ARG A 94 12.75 18.56 -13.46
CA ARG A 94 11.36 18.14 -13.43
C ARG A 94 11.22 17.16 -12.28
N LYS A 95 10.40 17.56 -11.31
CA LYS A 95 9.91 16.70 -10.23
C LYS A 95 9.42 15.40 -10.86
N ARG A 96 10.12 14.29 -10.56
CA ARG A 96 9.87 13.00 -11.20
C ARG A 96 8.65 12.37 -10.56
N GLU A 97 7.58 12.19 -11.33
CA GLU A 97 6.43 11.40 -10.86
C GLU A 97 6.86 9.94 -10.66
N VAL A 98 6.52 9.39 -9.50
CA VAL A 98 6.81 8.01 -9.14
C VAL A 98 5.93 7.09 -9.99
N THR A 99 6.54 6.19 -10.74
CA THR A 99 5.79 5.19 -11.52
C THR A 99 5.18 4.12 -10.62
N ARG A 100 4.10 3.47 -11.07
CA ARG A 100 3.45 2.39 -10.30
C ARG A 100 4.41 1.23 -9.99
N GLY A 101 5.29 0.89 -10.93
CA GLY A 101 6.33 -0.11 -10.73
C GLY A 101 7.34 0.27 -9.64
N GLU A 102 7.76 1.54 -9.61
CA GLU A 102 8.66 2.06 -8.56
C GLU A 102 7.98 2.09 -7.19
N LEU A 103 6.69 2.45 -7.13
CA LEU A 103 5.90 2.39 -5.91
C LEU A 103 5.86 0.97 -5.34
N ILE A 104 5.44 -0.01 -6.13
CA ILE A 104 5.30 -1.40 -5.65
C ILE A 104 6.66 -1.97 -5.24
N LYS A 105 7.73 -1.66 -5.97
CA LYS A 105 9.11 -2.02 -5.58
C LYS A 105 9.48 -1.40 -4.23
N ALA A 106 9.21 -0.11 -4.02
CA ALA A 106 9.50 0.57 -2.76
C ALA A 106 8.67 -0.01 -1.60
N VAL A 107 7.37 -0.21 -1.78
CA VAL A 107 6.47 -0.83 -0.78
C VAL A 107 6.98 -2.22 -0.38
N TYR A 108 7.34 -3.06 -1.36
CA TYR A 108 7.86 -4.40 -1.13
C TYR A 108 9.21 -4.39 -0.40
N LEU A 109 10.17 -3.59 -0.86
CA LEU A 109 11.51 -3.51 -0.27
C LEU A 109 11.50 -2.96 1.17
N ASN A 110 10.64 -1.99 1.45
CA ASN A 110 10.47 -1.44 2.80
C ASN A 110 9.51 -2.26 3.69
N ARG A 111 8.92 -3.34 3.15
CA ARG A 111 7.98 -4.22 3.86
C ARG A 111 6.73 -3.49 4.38
N PHE A 112 6.23 -2.52 3.62
CA PHE A 112 5.01 -1.78 3.93
C PHE A 112 3.77 -2.60 3.54
N PHE A 113 3.62 -3.80 4.10
CA PHE A 113 2.57 -4.75 3.69
C PHE A 113 1.15 -4.23 3.96
N TRP A 114 0.99 -3.31 4.92
CA TRP A 114 -0.25 -2.58 5.18
C TRP A 114 -0.80 -1.89 3.91
N PHE A 115 0.06 -1.53 2.96
CA PHE A 115 -0.35 -0.89 1.70
C PHE A 115 -1.32 -1.76 0.89
N PHE A 116 -1.19 -3.09 0.95
CA PHE A 116 -2.06 -4.00 0.21
C PHE A 116 -3.41 -4.21 0.88
N GLU A 117 -3.63 -3.66 2.08
CA GLU A 117 -4.90 -3.71 2.81
C GLU A 117 -5.79 -2.50 2.50
N LEU A 118 -5.35 -1.61 1.60
CA LEU A 118 -6.07 -0.39 1.23
C LEU A 118 -7.14 -0.66 0.16
N ASP A 119 -8.12 0.24 0.11
CA ASP A 119 -9.08 0.32 -0.97
C ASP A 119 -8.75 1.46 -1.94
N ASP A 120 -9.52 1.56 -3.03
CA ASP A 120 -9.35 2.63 -4.02
C ASP A 120 -9.52 4.03 -3.45
N ALA A 121 -10.37 4.20 -2.43
CA ALA A 121 -10.61 5.50 -1.81
C ALA A 121 -9.40 5.97 -1.01
N ALA A 122 -8.79 5.09 -0.21
CA ALA A 122 -7.58 5.36 0.54
C ALA A 122 -6.38 5.61 -0.38
N LEU A 123 -6.25 4.85 -1.48
CA LEU A 123 -5.20 5.07 -2.48
C LEU A 123 -5.29 6.46 -3.11
N LYS A 124 -6.51 6.92 -3.45
CA LYS A 124 -6.74 8.27 -3.98
C LYS A 124 -6.36 9.37 -3.00
N LYS A 125 -6.51 9.13 -1.68
CA LYS A 125 -6.06 10.08 -0.65
C LYS A 125 -4.55 10.18 -0.55
N ILE A 126 -3.81 9.11 -0.82
CA ILE A 126 -2.34 9.13 -0.84
C ILE A 126 -1.86 9.86 -2.10
N SER A 127 -2.36 9.47 -3.28
CA SER A 127 -2.08 10.16 -4.53
C SER A 127 -3.09 9.78 -5.61
N PHE A 128 -3.59 10.78 -6.33
CA PHE A 128 -4.57 10.59 -7.40
C PHE A 128 -4.07 9.70 -8.55
N SER A 129 -2.75 9.63 -8.75
CA SER A 129 -2.12 8.81 -9.80
C SER A 129 -2.12 7.30 -9.49
N LEU A 130 -2.48 6.91 -8.26
CA LEU A 130 -2.54 5.52 -7.80
C LEU A 130 -3.84 4.80 -8.14
N THR A 131 -4.44 5.16 -9.27
CA THR A 131 -5.68 4.54 -9.77
C THR A 131 -5.36 3.65 -10.97
N GLY A 132 -5.84 2.40 -10.96
CA GLY A 132 -5.74 1.50 -12.13
C GLY A 132 -5.86 0.01 -11.80
N ASP A 133 -6.44 -0.73 -12.74
CA ASP A 133 -6.80 -2.15 -12.61
C ASP A 133 -5.63 -3.05 -12.20
N ALA A 134 -4.42 -2.78 -12.71
CA ALA A 134 -3.23 -3.56 -12.39
C ALA A 134 -2.73 -3.38 -10.94
N LEU A 135 -3.06 -2.26 -10.29
CA LEU A 135 -2.75 -2.04 -8.88
C LEU A 135 -3.82 -2.70 -8.00
N GLN A 136 -5.08 -2.62 -8.42
CA GLN A 136 -6.20 -3.25 -7.72
C GLN A 136 -6.05 -4.76 -7.59
N THR A 137 -5.49 -5.43 -8.60
CA THR A 137 -5.20 -6.87 -8.54
C THR A 137 -4.13 -7.23 -7.51
N LEU A 138 -3.38 -6.28 -6.96
CA LEU A 138 -2.43 -6.54 -5.88
C LEU A 138 -3.05 -6.38 -4.49
N LEU A 139 -4.10 -5.59 -4.35
CA LEU A 139 -4.79 -5.31 -3.10
C LEU A 139 -5.52 -6.56 -2.59
N ASN A 140 -5.77 -6.59 -1.29
CA ASN A 140 -6.60 -7.60 -0.66
C ASN A 140 -8.06 -7.38 -1.04
N ALA A 141 -8.81 -8.47 -1.22
CA ALA A 141 -10.24 -8.37 -1.51
C ALA A 141 -11.03 -7.80 -0.33
N GLU A 142 -10.60 -8.11 0.89
CA GLU A 142 -11.11 -7.50 2.12
C GLU A 142 -10.08 -6.46 2.62
N PRO A 143 -10.34 -5.16 2.42
CA PRO A 143 -9.48 -4.12 2.95
C PRO A 143 -9.63 -4.00 4.47
N SER A 144 -8.57 -3.55 5.14
CA SER A 144 -8.56 -3.37 6.60
C SER A 144 -9.12 -1.99 6.96
N PRO A 145 -10.27 -1.90 7.67
CA PRO A 145 -10.86 -0.61 8.05
C PRO A 145 -9.90 0.21 8.93
N GLN A 146 -9.19 -0.46 9.85
CA GLN A 146 -8.22 0.21 10.71
C GLN A 146 -7.08 0.82 9.91
N THR A 147 -6.52 0.08 8.94
CA THR A 147 -5.42 0.57 8.10
C THR A 147 -5.87 1.74 7.22
N ILE A 148 -7.10 1.69 6.70
CA ILE A 148 -7.71 2.78 5.94
C ILE A 148 -7.88 4.04 6.81
N ASP A 149 -8.38 3.90 8.03
CA ASP A 149 -8.57 5.01 8.96
C ASP A 149 -7.23 5.65 9.34
N GLU A 150 -6.20 4.83 9.60
CA GLU A 150 -4.85 5.29 9.91
C GLU A 150 -4.21 6.04 8.72
N VAL A 151 -4.26 5.49 7.51
CA VAL A 151 -3.75 6.17 6.29
C VAL A 151 -4.49 7.47 6.07
N THR A 152 -5.82 7.45 6.19
CA THR A 152 -6.66 8.64 6.04
C THR A 152 -6.21 9.73 7.00
N PHE A 153 -6.06 9.39 8.28
CA PHE A 153 -5.60 10.33 9.29
C PHE A 153 -4.21 10.89 8.97
N VAL A 154 -3.26 10.05 8.60
CA VAL A 154 -1.89 10.47 8.26
C VAL A 154 -1.87 11.40 7.03
N SER A 155 -2.59 11.05 5.97
CA SER A 155 -2.66 11.85 4.75
C SER A 155 -3.24 13.23 5.03
N GLU A 156 -4.32 13.31 5.81
CA GLU A 156 -4.99 14.57 6.14
C GLU A 156 -4.16 15.44 7.09
N VAL A 157 -3.42 14.84 8.03
CA VAL A 157 -2.46 15.58 8.87
C VAL A 157 -1.35 16.19 8.02
N ILE A 158 -0.77 15.43 7.09
CA ILE A 158 0.28 15.92 6.20
C ILE A 158 -0.27 17.02 5.29
N GLU A 159 -1.46 16.84 4.72
CA GLU A 159 -2.11 17.86 3.89
C GLU A 159 -2.36 19.16 4.67
N MET A 160 -2.89 19.06 5.91
CA MET A 160 -3.09 20.21 6.78
C MET A 160 -1.77 20.98 7.00
N PHE A 161 -0.69 20.28 7.36
CA PHE A 161 0.61 20.93 7.59
C PHE A 161 1.20 21.53 6.31
N ASN A 162 1.10 20.84 5.18
CA ASN A 162 1.53 21.38 3.90
C ASN A 162 0.78 22.67 3.54
N ASN A 163 -0.52 22.72 3.79
CA ASN A 163 -1.33 23.91 3.54
C ASN A 163 -0.97 25.07 4.48
N ILE A 164 -0.69 24.78 5.75
CA ILE A 164 -0.19 25.77 6.72
C ILE A 164 1.15 26.32 6.26
N GLU A 165 2.10 25.45 5.89
CA GLU A 165 3.41 25.85 5.40
C GLU A 165 3.31 26.71 4.13
N GLU A 166 2.47 26.33 3.17
CA GLU A 166 2.23 27.07 1.94
C GLU A 166 1.62 28.45 2.19
N CYS A 167 0.65 28.53 3.11
CA CYS A 167 0.05 29.79 3.53
C CYS A 167 1.08 30.71 4.22
N LEU A 168 1.93 30.15 5.08
CA LEU A 168 3.00 30.89 5.76
C LEU A 168 4.15 31.30 4.82
N ALA A 169 4.34 30.59 3.71
CA ALA A 169 5.36 30.90 2.70
C ALA A 169 4.90 31.94 1.66
N SER A 170 3.59 32.14 1.48
CA SER A 170 3.05 33.10 0.51
C SER A 170 3.57 34.53 0.74
N ASP A 171 4.15 35.12 -0.32
CA ASP A 171 4.92 36.36 -0.33
C ASP A 171 4.12 37.65 0.00
N GLU A 172 2.78 37.62 0.01
CA GLU A 172 1.97 38.85 0.05
C GLU A 172 2.04 39.63 1.38
N LEU A 173 2.53 39.03 2.48
CA LEU A 173 2.54 39.65 3.83
C LEU A 173 3.78 39.30 4.69
N GLN A 174 4.89 38.87 4.06
CA GLN A 174 5.98 38.08 4.66
C GLN A 174 6.74 38.61 5.89
N GLY A 175 6.46 39.81 6.40
CA GLY A 175 7.24 40.38 7.51
C GLY A 175 6.65 40.17 8.90
N LYS A 176 5.41 40.61 9.09
CA LYS A 176 4.87 40.86 10.44
C LYS A 176 3.80 39.85 10.84
N SER A 177 2.86 39.53 9.96
CA SER A 177 1.75 38.63 10.28
C SER A 177 2.21 37.18 10.47
N ALA A 178 3.07 36.68 9.58
CA ALA A 178 3.65 35.34 9.72
C ALA A 178 4.51 35.21 10.99
N GLN A 179 5.27 36.25 11.35
CA GLN A 179 6.06 36.25 12.56
C GLN A 179 5.19 36.28 13.82
N VAL A 180 4.13 37.09 13.86
CA VAL A 180 3.17 37.12 14.97
C VAL A 180 2.49 35.76 15.18
N VAL A 181 2.14 35.08 14.09
CA VAL A 181 1.56 33.73 14.11
C VAL A 181 2.57 32.72 14.67
N ARG A 182 3.83 32.74 14.20
CA ARG A 182 4.90 31.89 14.75
C ARG A 182 5.16 32.14 16.22
N ASP A 183 5.35 33.41 16.62
CA ASP A 183 5.59 33.80 18.02
C ASP A 183 4.41 33.43 18.93
N ARG A 184 3.18 33.36 18.39
CA ARG A 184 2.00 32.94 19.14
C ARG A 184 1.90 31.41 19.24
N ALA A 185 2.17 30.69 18.15
CA ALA A 185 2.25 29.24 18.16
C ALA A 185 3.32 28.74 19.14
N ASP A 186 4.51 29.36 19.13
CA ASP A 186 5.61 29.06 20.04
C ASP A 186 5.23 29.29 21.51
N ARG A 187 4.51 30.38 21.80
CA ARG A 187 4.00 30.67 23.16
C ARG A 187 3.02 29.62 23.68
N TYR A 188 2.23 29.02 22.80
CA TYR A 188 1.28 27.96 23.15
C TYR A 188 1.81 26.56 22.88
N ASN A 189 3.07 26.42 22.45
CA ASN A 189 3.70 25.16 22.08
C ASN A 189 2.90 24.35 21.03
N ILE A 190 2.28 25.06 20.07
CA ILE A 190 1.50 24.45 18.99
C ILE A 190 2.43 24.22 17.78
N PRO A 191 2.59 22.98 17.30
CA PRO A 191 3.45 22.70 16.16
C PRO A 191 2.84 23.28 14.87
N LEU A 192 3.62 24.04 14.11
CA LEU A 192 3.22 24.55 12.78
C LEU A 192 3.81 23.75 11.62
N ALA A 193 4.69 22.78 11.92
CA ALA A 193 5.29 21.88 10.95
C ALA A 193 5.14 20.43 11.42
N PHE A 194 5.02 19.52 10.46
CA PHE A 194 4.91 18.10 10.75
C PHE A 194 6.27 17.50 11.13
N SER A 195 6.41 16.99 12.35
CA SER A 195 7.66 16.41 12.85
C SER A 195 7.70 14.87 12.84
N GLY A 196 6.62 14.22 12.39
CA GLY A 196 6.46 12.77 12.42
C GLY A 196 5.68 12.28 13.64
N PHE A 197 5.52 10.97 13.75
CA PHE A 197 4.88 10.30 14.88
C PHE A 197 5.92 9.72 15.85
N PRO A 198 5.59 9.46 17.12
CA PRO A 198 6.52 8.86 18.06
C PRO A 198 7.04 7.50 17.56
N LYS A 199 8.25 7.12 17.97
CA LYS A 199 8.92 5.87 17.54
C LYS A 199 8.10 4.60 17.80
N SER A 200 7.21 4.61 18.78
CA SER A 200 6.28 3.51 19.08
C SER A 200 5.25 3.29 17.96
N MET A 201 4.87 4.34 17.24
CA MET A 201 3.88 4.30 16.16
C MET A 201 4.57 4.07 14.81
N VAL A 202 5.12 2.85 14.64
CA VAL A 202 5.91 2.49 13.46
C VAL A 202 5.09 2.62 12.16
N GLN A 203 3.89 2.06 12.15
CA GLN A 203 3.02 2.04 10.97
C GLN A 203 2.65 3.44 10.48
N LEU A 204 2.26 4.36 11.39
CA LEU A 204 1.96 5.75 11.01
C LEU A 204 3.17 6.48 10.43
N ASN A 205 4.38 6.23 10.96
CA ASN A 205 5.60 6.79 10.40
C ASN A 205 5.94 6.23 9.01
N GLN A 206 5.61 4.97 8.74
CA GLN A 206 5.75 4.38 7.39
C GLN A 206 4.76 5.00 6.41
N MET A 207 3.50 5.18 6.82
CA MET A 207 2.46 5.85 6.03
C MET A 207 2.89 7.29 5.72
N ALA A 208 3.40 8.01 6.71
CA ALA A 208 3.86 9.38 6.53
C ALA A 208 5.05 9.49 5.56
N ALA A 209 6.00 8.56 5.64
CA ALA A 209 7.11 8.47 4.71
C ALA A 209 6.66 8.20 3.28
N LEU A 210 5.66 7.34 3.10
CA LEU A 210 5.10 7.02 1.78
C LEU A 210 4.35 8.22 1.18
N VAL A 211 3.46 8.85 1.95
CA VAL A 211 2.72 10.05 1.53
C VAL A 211 3.68 11.18 1.19
N GLY A 212 4.65 11.46 2.07
CA GLY A 212 5.63 12.53 1.85
C GLY A 212 6.55 12.28 0.64
N TRP A 213 6.84 11.02 0.31
CA TRP A 213 7.61 10.66 -0.89
C TRP A 213 6.80 10.82 -2.18
N LEU A 214 5.51 10.50 -2.15
CA LEU A 214 4.62 10.63 -3.30
C LEU A 214 4.17 12.08 -3.54
N ASP A 215 4.30 12.97 -2.54
CA ASP A 215 4.09 14.39 -2.75
C ASP A 215 5.16 14.97 -3.69
N VAL A 216 4.72 15.35 -4.88
CA VAL A 216 5.51 15.96 -5.94
C VAL A 216 6.22 17.24 -5.47
N ARG A 217 5.71 17.91 -4.42
CA ARG A 217 6.37 19.06 -3.76
C ARG A 217 7.73 18.70 -3.17
N ASN A 218 7.88 17.51 -2.61
CA ASN A 218 9.05 17.11 -1.83
C ASN A 218 10.21 16.54 -2.66
N GLY A 219 9.98 16.22 -3.94
CA GLY A 219 11.04 15.79 -4.87
C GLY A 219 11.85 14.57 -4.39
N GLY A 220 11.26 13.74 -3.51
CA GLY A 220 11.97 12.68 -2.83
C GLY A 220 12.37 11.54 -3.76
N THR A 221 13.57 10.98 -3.56
CA THR A 221 14.04 9.81 -4.29
C THR A 221 13.56 8.49 -3.69
N TYR A 222 13.22 8.45 -2.39
CA TYR A 222 12.80 7.25 -1.66
C TYR A 222 11.98 7.58 -0.40
N PRO A 223 11.05 6.71 0.07
CA PRO A 223 10.35 6.93 1.33
C PRO A 223 11.32 6.83 2.53
N HIS A 224 11.46 7.92 3.28
CA HIS A 224 12.30 7.99 4.46
C HIS A 224 11.45 8.11 5.73
N VAL A 225 11.45 7.07 6.56
CA VAL A 225 10.77 7.06 7.86
C VAL A 225 11.50 7.99 8.84
N ARG A 226 10.81 9.01 9.35
CA ARG A 226 11.35 9.97 10.32
C ARG A 226 10.48 10.01 11.57
N PRO A 227 10.80 9.19 12.59
CA PRO A 227 10.09 9.25 13.86
C PRO A 227 10.36 10.57 14.58
N SER A 228 9.33 11.13 15.20
CA SER A 228 9.46 12.28 16.08
C SER A 228 10.00 11.87 17.45
N ALA A 229 10.77 12.76 18.06
CA ALA A 229 11.24 12.61 19.44
C ALA A 229 10.14 12.90 20.46
N THR A 230 9.11 13.66 20.07
CA THR A 230 7.98 14.08 20.91
C THR A 230 6.69 13.47 20.40
N ASP A 231 5.79 13.06 21.31
CA ASP A 231 4.46 12.58 20.92
C ASP A 231 3.47 13.74 20.79
N ASN A 232 3.32 14.23 19.57
CA ASN A 232 2.36 15.28 19.22
C ASN A 232 1.05 14.71 18.66
N THR A 233 0.82 13.39 18.74
CA THR A 233 -0.29 12.73 18.03
C THR A 233 -1.66 13.25 18.49
N ALA A 234 -1.82 13.50 19.79
CA ALA A 234 -3.05 14.07 20.34
C ALA A 234 -3.28 15.50 19.84
N ALA A 235 -2.23 16.33 19.82
CA ALA A 235 -2.29 17.69 19.28
C ALA A 235 -2.68 17.67 17.79
N TYR A 236 -2.10 16.77 16.98
CA TYR A 236 -2.44 16.64 15.57
C TYR A 236 -3.91 16.31 15.34
N ARG A 237 -4.52 15.46 16.18
CA ARG A 237 -5.96 15.16 16.08
C ARG A 237 -6.82 16.39 16.37
N VAL A 238 -6.53 17.10 17.44
CA VAL A 238 -7.28 18.31 17.80
C VAL A 238 -7.10 19.39 16.73
N MET A 239 -5.87 19.59 16.25
CA MET A 239 -5.57 20.54 15.17
C MET A 239 -6.34 20.19 13.91
N LEU A 240 -6.38 18.91 13.52
CA LEU A 240 -7.11 18.47 12.33
C LEU A 240 -8.62 18.72 12.47
N ASP A 241 -9.19 18.48 13.65
CA ASP A 241 -10.61 18.75 13.90
C ASP A 241 -10.95 20.24 13.83
N VAL A 242 -10.10 21.10 14.42
CA VAL A 242 -10.24 22.57 14.34
C VAL A 242 -10.06 23.04 12.89
N TYR A 243 -9.02 22.55 12.21
CA TYR A 243 -8.72 22.87 10.82
C TYR A 243 -9.91 22.58 9.90
N ARG A 244 -10.48 21.37 9.98
CA ARG A 244 -11.67 20.98 9.20
C ARG A 244 -12.89 21.86 9.46
N GLN A 245 -13.03 22.41 10.67
CA GLN A 245 -14.12 23.34 11.00
C GLN A 245 -13.90 24.69 10.33
N ILE A 246 -12.66 25.19 10.31
CA ILE A 246 -12.29 26.48 9.73
C ILE A 246 -12.31 26.43 8.20
N THR A 247 -11.73 25.39 7.60
CA THR A 247 -11.58 25.28 6.14
C THR A 247 -12.80 24.67 5.43
N ARG A 248 -13.93 24.52 6.14
CA ARG A 248 -15.11 23.81 5.62
C ARG A 248 -15.70 24.45 4.35
N ASN A 249 -15.51 25.77 4.18
CA ASN A 249 -16.02 26.55 3.03
C ASN A 249 -15.05 27.65 2.56
N GLN A 250 -13.80 27.67 3.05
CA GLN A 250 -12.87 28.78 2.82
C GLN A 250 -11.45 28.27 2.59
N HIS A 251 -10.69 28.98 1.76
CA HIS A 251 -9.25 28.76 1.61
C HIS A 251 -8.52 29.19 2.88
N LEU A 252 -7.41 28.52 3.18
CA LEU A 252 -6.62 28.82 4.37
C LEU A 252 -5.97 30.21 4.24
N THR A 253 -6.30 31.11 5.17
CA THR A 253 -5.72 32.46 5.29
C THR A 253 -4.90 32.59 6.58
N PHE A 254 -4.11 33.66 6.71
CA PHE A 254 -3.41 33.97 7.97
C PHE A 254 -4.36 34.11 9.16
N GLU A 255 -5.54 34.71 8.96
CA GLU A 255 -6.58 34.81 10.00
C GLU A 255 -7.10 33.43 10.39
N SER A 256 -7.29 32.53 9.42
CA SER A 256 -7.69 31.14 9.68
C SER A 256 -6.66 30.39 10.52
N ILE A 257 -5.35 30.64 10.32
CA ILE A 257 -4.28 30.04 11.12
C ILE A 257 -4.25 30.67 12.52
N ASP A 258 -4.47 31.99 12.64
CA ASP A 258 -4.54 32.66 13.94
C ASP A 258 -5.75 32.18 14.76
N ASP A 259 -6.89 31.96 14.12
CA ASP A 259 -8.09 31.38 14.71
C ASP A 259 -7.84 29.94 15.17
N LEU A 260 -7.12 29.14 14.36
CA LEU A 260 -6.71 27.79 14.74
C LEU A 260 -5.87 27.82 16.03
N ILE A 261 -4.80 28.61 16.07
CA ILE A 261 -3.92 28.78 17.25
C ILE A 261 -4.68 29.36 18.46
N SER A 262 -5.76 30.10 18.19
CA SER A 262 -6.60 30.72 19.21
C SER A 262 -7.61 29.76 19.83
N ASP A 263 -7.84 28.60 19.24
CA ASP A 263 -8.80 27.62 19.74
C ASP A 263 -8.36 27.07 21.11
N PRO A 264 -9.23 27.17 22.15
CA PRO A 264 -8.90 26.73 23.50
C PRO A 264 -8.64 25.22 23.60
N ARG A 265 -9.14 24.40 22.67
CA ARG A 265 -8.91 22.95 22.65
C ARG A 265 -7.45 22.59 22.36
N LEU A 266 -6.70 23.47 21.71
CA LEU A 266 -5.27 23.28 21.45
C LEU A 266 -4.37 23.67 22.62
N ARG A 267 -4.95 24.27 23.68
CA ARG A 267 -4.23 24.77 24.86
C ARG A 267 -4.50 23.95 26.12
N ALA A 268 -5.30 22.88 25.99
CA ALA A 268 -5.67 21.95 27.06
C ALA A 268 -4.75 20.73 27.04
#